data_AF-A0A6L4AC24-F1
#
_entry.id   AF-A0A6L4AC24-F1
#
_cell.length_a   1.000
_cell.length_b   1.000
_cell.length_c   1.000
_cell.angle_alpha   90.00
_cell.angle_beta   90.00
_cell.angle_gamma   90.00
#
_symmetry.space_group_name_H-M   'P 1'
#
loop_
_entity.id
_entity.type
_entity.pdbx_description
1 polymer ?
#
loop_
_entity_poly.entity_id
_entity_poly.type
_entity_poly.pdbx_seq_one_letter_code
_entity_poly.pdbx_strand_id
1 'polypeptide(L)'
;MNPRSAPIPRHYFFTLEDGTWVVQRGMDRVQELLTGAERTYSSLDISFEIEDLELELLKAQGVIDRYDDSFVWLHEDPQNEIVVPTSTLQKTLGVAVYYFVQTGLDVSQVEIVQERLDEIGLADRYRASERQNNVIIIHAHDEPFSRLGSAEDAETLIMPALTNLGAKLKVEAVRFNAQELPMLVSGRLLSDIPNHPLVRKLEPKIKLQTVICVDHETETHST
;
A
#
# COMPACT_ATOMS: atom_id res chain seq x y z
N MET A 1 -3.95 -16.77 34.63
CA MET A 1 -4.93 -16.74 33.53
C MET A 1 -5.26 -15.28 33.34
N ASN A 2 -4.70 -14.65 32.29
CA ASN A 2 -5.13 -13.30 31.93
C ASN A 2 -6.59 -13.37 31.48
N PRO A 3 -7.40 -12.34 31.72
CA PRO A 3 -8.67 -12.20 31.02
C PRO A 3 -8.42 -12.31 29.50
N ARG A 4 -9.45 -12.67 28.74
CA ARG A 4 -9.33 -12.72 27.28
C ARG A 4 -9.95 -11.43 26.75
N SER A 5 -9.29 -10.80 25.78
CA SER A 5 -9.85 -9.64 25.11
C SER A 5 -11.20 -10.02 24.53
N ALA A 6 -12.18 -9.12 24.68
CA ALA A 6 -13.49 -9.37 24.10
C ALA A 6 -13.36 -9.42 22.56
N PRO A 7 -13.98 -10.40 21.89
CA PRO A 7 -13.99 -10.44 20.43
C PRO A 7 -14.72 -9.21 19.87
N ILE A 8 -14.13 -8.59 18.85
CA ILE A 8 -14.73 -7.48 18.11
C ILE A 8 -15.15 -8.00 16.74
N PRO A 9 -16.41 -7.79 16.30
CA PRO A 9 -16.85 -8.16 14.96
C PRO A 9 -15.93 -7.57 13.87
N ARG A 10 -15.56 -8.40 12.89
CA ARG A 10 -14.60 -8.04 11.85
C ARG A 10 -15.01 -6.83 11.03
N HIS A 11 -16.30 -6.65 10.74
CA HIS A 11 -16.81 -5.50 9.97
C HIS A 11 -16.62 -4.14 10.66
N TYR A 12 -16.23 -4.11 11.95
CA TYR A 12 -15.82 -2.87 12.60
C TYR A 12 -14.39 -2.45 12.29
N PHE A 13 -13.61 -3.31 11.62
CA PHE A 13 -12.26 -3.01 11.18
C PHE A 13 -12.27 -2.65 9.71
N PHE A 14 -11.69 -1.50 9.40
CA PHE A 14 -11.61 -1.00 8.04
C PHE A 14 -10.42 -0.07 7.89
N THR A 15 -10.13 0.24 6.64
CA THR A 15 -9.06 1.15 6.27
C THR A 15 -9.67 2.45 5.77
N LEU A 16 -9.15 3.56 6.27
CA LEU A 16 -9.56 4.90 5.86
C LEU A 16 -8.93 5.28 4.51
N GLU A 17 -9.40 6.36 3.87
CA GLU A 17 -8.85 6.81 2.57
C GLU A 17 -7.34 7.07 2.62
N ASP A 18 -6.83 7.52 3.77
CA ASP A 18 -5.40 7.76 4.01
C ASP A 18 -4.57 6.47 4.23
N GLY A 19 -5.20 5.30 4.19
CA GLY A 19 -4.56 4.01 4.43
C GLY A 19 -4.44 3.60 5.90
N THR A 20 -5.01 4.38 6.83
CA THR A 20 -4.95 4.06 8.26
C THR A 20 -5.90 2.93 8.62
N TRP A 21 -5.37 1.88 9.26
CA TRP A 21 -6.19 0.81 9.83
C TRP A 21 -6.84 1.24 11.14
N VAL A 22 -8.16 1.12 11.20
CA VAL A 22 -8.95 1.55 12.36
C VAL A 22 -9.95 0.50 12.80
N VAL A 23 -10.42 0.64 14.04
CA VAL A 23 -11.59 -0.08 14.57
C VAL A 23 -12.66 0.92 15.01
N GLN A 24 -13.92 0.68 14.63
CA GLN A 24 -15.06 1.49 15.06
C GLN A 24 -15.31 1.33 16.57
N ARG A 25 -15.39 2.45 17.29
CA ARG A 25 -15.70 2.50 18.73
C ARG A 25 -17.05 3.15 19.02
N GLY A 26 -17.63 3.86 18.04
CA GLY A 26 -18.92 4.52 18.15
C GLY A 26 -19.50 4.89 16.78
N MET A 27 -20.59 5.66 16.77
CA MET A 27 -21.29 6.00 15.52
C MET A 27 -20.45 6.85 14.57
N ASP A 28 -19.61 7.72 15.12
CA ASP A 28 -18.76 8.70 14.42
C ASP A 28 -17.31 8.66 14.94
N ARG A 29 -16.93 7.58 15.64
CA ARG A 29 -15.61 7.43 16.27
C ARG A 29 -14.92 6.15 15.88
N VAL A 30 -13.64 6.30 15.56
CA VAL A 30 -12.72 5.22 15.28
C VAL A 30 -11.50 5.33 16.18
N GLN A 31 -10.86 4.20 16.42
CA GLN A 31 -9.56 4.11 17.06
C GLN A 31 -8.55 3.56 16.06
N GLU A 32 -7.45 4.28 15.85
CA GLU A 32 -6.32 3.83 15.07
C GLU A 32 -5.66 2.61 15.72
N LEU A 33 -5.47 1.54 14.97
CA LEU A 33 -4.99 0.27 15.51
C LEU A 33 -3.52 0.33 15.95
N LEU A 34 -2.69 1.13 15.25
CA LEU A 34 -1.25 1.21 15.52
C LEU A 34 -0.91 2.17 16.65
N THR A 35 -1.67 3.25 16.82
CA THR A 35 -1.37 4.32 17.78
C THR A 35 -2.28 4.27 19.00
N GLY A 36 -3.44 3.63 18.87
CA GLY A 36 -4.52 3.69 19.85
C GLY A 36 -5.25 5.03 19.88
N ALA A 37 -4.90 5.99 19.01
CA ALA A 37 -5.50 7.31 18.98
C ALA A 37 -6.96 7.23 18.53
N GLU A 38 -7.85 7.93 19.23
CA GLU A 38 -9.25 8.06 18.82
C GLU A 38 -9.42 9.31 17.96
N ARG A 39 -10.16 9.19 16.86
CA ARG A 39 -10.58 10.32 16.03
C ARG A 39 -12.01 10.19 15.55
N THR A 40 -12.61 11.33 15.21
CA THR A 40 -13.89 11.37 14.52
C THR A 40 -13.70 10.98 13.06
N TYR A 41 -14.67 10.28 12.47
CA TYR A 41 -14.65 9.94 11.06
C TYR A 41 -16.03 10.15 10.43
N SER A 42 -16.05 10.38 9.12
CA SER A 42 -17.24 10.40 8.28
C SER A 42 -17.35 9.08 7.52
N SER A 43 -18.59 8.68 7.16
CA SER A 43 -18.80 7.53 6.28
C SER A 43 -18.18 7.70 4.90
N LEU A 44 -17.89 8.94 4.50
CA LEU A 44 -17.18 9.26 3.27
C LEU A 44 -15.69 8.91 3.34
N ASP A 45 -15.12 8.82 4.55
CA ASP A 45 -13.70 8.50 4.75
C ASP A 45 -13.44 6.99 4.75
N ILE A 46 -14.50 6.17 4.71
CA ILE A 46 -14.40 4.71 4.68
C ILE A 46 -13.96 4.31 3.28
N SER A 47 -12.79 3.69 3.20
CA SER A 47 -12.29 3.22 1.91
C SER A 47 -12.74 1.77 1.64
N PHE A 48 -12.45 0.82 2.55
CA PHE A 48 -12.73 -0.61 2.34
C PHE A 48 -12.65 -1.40 3.65
N GLU A 49 -13.31 -2.55 3.68
CA GLU A 49 -13.22 -3.53 4.77
C GLU A 49 -11.80 -4.10 4.88
N ILE A 50 -11.38 -4.46 6.09
CA ILE A 50 -10.04 -5.01 6.32
C ILE A 50 -9.88 -6.42 5.72
N GLU A 51 -8.81 -6.62 4.97
CA GLU A 51 -8.46 -7.90 4.34
C GLU A 51 -7.64 -8.80 5.26
N ASP A 52 -7.62 -10.11 4.99
CA ASP A 52 -6.84 -11.09 5.76
C ASP A 52 -5.34 -10.76 5.77
N LEU A 53 -4.82 -10.22 4.66
CA LEU A 53 -3.43 -9.82 4.57
C LEU A 53 -3.10 -8.71 5.59
N GLU A 54 -4.00 -7.73 5.74
CA GLU A 54 -3.84 -6.63 6.68
C GLU A 54 -3.96 -7.12 8.14
N LEU A 55 -4.87 -8.05 8.41
CA LEU A 55 -5.01 -8.69 9.72
C LEU A 55 -3.76 -9.51 10.11
N GLU A 56 -3.16 -10.26 9.18
CA GLU A 56 -1.89 -10.94 9.43
C GLU A 56 -0.74 -9.96 9.70
N LEU A 57 -0.70 -8.81 9.02
CA LEU A 57 0.29 -7.76 9.30
C LEU A 57 0.13 -7.20 10.72
N LEU A 58 -1.10 -6.87 11.11
CA LEU A 58 -1.42 -6.37 12.46
C LEU A 58 -1.14 -7.39 13.56
N LYS A 59 -1.38 -8.68 13.28
CA LYS A 59 -1.03 -9.79 14.18
C LYS A 59 0.48 -9.95 14.32
N ALA A 60 1.23 -9.88 13.21
CA ALA A 60 2.69 -9.90 13.24
C ALA A 60 3.29 -8.71 14.01
N GLN A 61 2.58 -7.58 14.08
CA GLN A 61 2.94 -6.40 14.86
C GLN A 61 2.53 -6.48 16.34
N GLY A 62 1.80 -7.53 16.75
CA GLY A 62 1.31 -7.70 18.13
C GLY A 62 0.13 -6.80 18.49
N VAL A 63 -0.52 -6.18 17.50
CA VAL A 63 -1.74 -5.37 17.70
C VAL A 63 -2.95 -6.29 17.87
N ILE A 64 -3.00 -7.35 17.05
CA ILE A 64 -4.02 -8.39 17.08
C ILE A 64 -3.40 -9.66 17.69
N ASP A 65 -4.12 -10.30 18.61
CA ASP A 65 -3.74 -11.62 19.15
C ASP A 65 -4.09 -12.73 18.14
N ARG A 66 -5.34 -12.70 17.65
CA ARG A 66 -5.87 -13.64 16.66
C ARG A 66 -7.11 -13.06 15.97
N TYR A 67 -7.49 -13.67 14.86
CA TYR A 67 -8.73 -13.38 14.16
C TYR A 67 -9.28 -14.64 13.50
N ASP A 68 -10.55 -14.61 13.15
CA ASP A 68 -11.23 -15.58 12.29
C ASP A 68 -12.13 -14.83 11.29
N ASP A 69 -12.98 -15.57 10.57
CA ASP A 69 -13.86 -15.01 9.54
C ASP A 69 -14.84 -13.96 10.09
N SER A 70 -15.17 -14.01 11.39
CA SER A 70 -16.22 -13.20 12.01
C SER A 70 -15.70 -12.20 13.05
N PHE A 71 -14.60 -12.50 13.72
CA PHE A 71 -14.12 -11.78 14.89
C PHE A 71 -12.62 -11.55 14.88
N VAL A 72 -12.23 -10.44 15.49
CA VAL A 72 -10.83 -10.06 15.74
C VAL A 72 -10.66 -9.84 17.23
N TRP A 73 -9.58 -10.40 17.79
CA TRP A 73 -9.18 -10.23 19.18
C TRP A 73 -7.97 -9.30 19.24
N LEU A 74 -8.16 -8.10 19.75
CA LEU A 74 -7.05 -7.18 20.02
C LEU A 74 -6.18 -7.71 21.17
N HIS A 75 -4.90 -7.38 21.15
CA HIS A 75 -4.03 -7.68 22.28
C HIS A 75 -4.42 -6.84 23.50
N GLU A 76 -4.40 -7.42 24.71
CA GLU A 76 -5.07 -6.87 25.90
C GLU A 76 -4.35 -5.71 26.61
N ASP A 77 -3.17 -5.27 26.18
CA ASP A 77 -2.29 -4.51 27.08
C ASP A 77 -2.92 -3.16 27.53
N PRO A 78 -3.36 -3.02 28.80
CA PRO A 78 -4.17 -1.89 29.27
C PRO A 78 -3.37 -0.61 29.48
N GLN A 79 -2.05 -0.65 29.29
CA GLN A 79 -1.12 0.45 29.54
C GLN A 79 -0.07 0.59 28.44
N ASN A 80 -0.41 0.22 27.21
CA ASN A 80 0.37 0.61 26.04
C ASN A 80 0.25 2.15 25.84
N GLU A 81 0.94 2.94 26.69
CA GLU A 81 2.01 3.75 26.11
C GLU A 81 2.73 2.76 25.22
N ILE A 82 2.47 2.83 23.92
CA ILE A 82 3.30 2.13 22.98
C ILE A 82 4.64 2.89 23.03
N VAL A 83 5.38 2.75 24.13
CA VAL A 83 6.84 2.75 24.11
C VAL A 83 7.17 1.50 23.34
N VAL A 84 6.85 1.49 22.04
CA VAL A 84 7.69 0.77 21.13
C VAL A 84 9.06 1.36 21.45
N PRO A 85 10.03 0.56 21.92
CA PRO A 85 11.37 1.06 22.13
C PRO A 85 11.71 1.90 20.92
N THR A 86 12.25 3.11 21.04
CA THR A 86 12.51 3.93 19.85
C THR A 86 13.34 3.14 18.81
N SER A 87 14.07 2.11 19.26
CA SER A 87 14.73 1.09 18.43
C SER A 87 13.81 0.03 17.77
N THR A 88 12.67 -0.33 18.36
CA THR A 88 11.66 -1.20 17.74
C THR A 88 10.62 -0.41 16.93
N LEU A 89 10.33 0.87 17.25
CA LEU A 89 9.48 1.77 16.46
C LEU A 89 10.23 2.21 15.21
N GLN A 90 11.55 2.37 15.32
CA GLN A 90 12.40 2.37 14.14
C GLN A 90 12.24 1.05 13.37
N LYS A 91 12.22 -0.13 14.02
CA LYS A 91 12.00 -1.42 13.33
C LYS A 91 10.58 -1.65 12.75
N THR A 92 9.57 -0.93 13.19
CA THR A 92 8.17 -1.03 12.72
C THR A 92 7.61 0.28 12.16
N LEU A 93 8.46 1.28 11.86
CA LEU A 93 8.15 2.24 10.81
C LEU A 93 8.11 1.43 9.52
N GLY A 94 6.88 0.98 9.28
CA GLY A 94 6.54 -0.16 8.48
C GLY A 94 7.18 -0.04 7.12
N VAL A 95 7.57 -1.20 6.62
CA VAL A 95 7.84 -1.38 5.22
C VAL A 95 6.57 -0.93 4.48
N ALA A 96 6.58 0.28 3.93
CA ALA A 96 5.49 0.77 3.10
C ALA A 96 5.77 0.28 1.67
N VAL A 97 4.79 -0.35 1.04
CA VAL A 97 4.89 -0.74 -0.36
C VAL A 97 4.07 0.28 -1.15
N TYR A 98 4.72 0.95 -2.08
CA TYR A 98 4.09 1.88 -2.99
C TYR A 98 4.17 1.33 -4.40
N TYR A 99 3.19 1.68 -5.23
CA TYR A 99 3.08 1.24 -6.60
C TYR A 99 3.12 2.46 -7.53
N PHE A 100 3.61 2.27 -8.74
CA PHE A 100 3.52 3.23 -9.84
C PHE A 100 3.48 2.47 -11.16
N VAL A 101 2.96 3.12 -12.19
CA VAL A 101 2.93 2.56 -13.54
C VAL A 101 4.16 3.05 -14.29
N GLN A 102 5.11 2.17 -14.58
CA GLN A 102 6.25 2.51 -15.44
C GLN A 102 5.81 2.42 -16.90
N THR A 103 6.13 3.43 -17.71
CA THR A 103 5.68 3.49 -19.12
C THR A 103 6.69 2.91 -20.12
N GLY A 104 7.95 2.73 -19.70
CA GLY A 104 9.06 2.37 -20.59
C GLY A 104 9.51 3.49 -21.54
N LEU A 105 8.92 4.68 -21.45
CA LEU A 105 9.31 5.85 -22.24
C LEU A 105 10.47 6.60 -21.59
N ASP A 106 11.24 7.31 -22.42
CA ASP A 106 12.36 8.15 -21.99
C ASP A 106 11.87 9.41 -21.26
N VAL A 107 12.65 9.88 -20.28
CA VAL A 107 12.35 11.08 -19.49
C VAL A 107 12.04 12.33 -20.32
N SER A 108 12.64 12.46 -21.52
CA SER A 108 12.33 13.57 -22.44
C SER A 108 10.87 13.63 -22.89
N GLN A 109 10.08 12.56 -22.66
CA GLN A 109 8.68 12.47 -23.03
C GLN A 109 7.70 12.73 -21.89
N VAL A 110 8.14 13.12 -20.68
CA VAL A 110 7.24 13.39 -19.54
C VAL A 110 6.14 14.39 -19.91
N GLU A 111 6.50 15.50 -20.57
CA GLU A 111 5.54 16.53 -20.98
C GLU A 111 4.52 15.99 -21.99
N ILE A 112 4.98 15.24 -22.99
CA ILE A 112 4.11 14.62 -24.01
C ILE A 112 3.12 13.64 -23.35
N VAL A 113 3.58 12.83 -22.40
CA VAL A 113 2.73 11.90 -21.67
C VAL A 113 1.71 12.66 -20.82
N GLN A 114 2.11 13.76 -20.17
CA GLN A 114 1.19 14.59 -19.40
C GLN A 114 0.12 15.25 -20.28
N GLU A 115 0.49 15.77 -21.45
CA GLU A 115 -0.46 16.30 -22.43
C GLU A 115 -1.47 15.23 -22.87
N ARG A 116 -1.02 13.99 -23.12
CA ARG A 116 -1.94 12.89 -23.44
C ARG A 116 -2.91 12.56 -22.31
N LEU A 117 -2.47 12.64 -21.05
CA LEU A 117 -3.36 12.45 -19.91
C LEU A 117 -4.41 13.57 -19.80
N ASP A 118 -4.04 14.79 -20.16
CA ASP A 118 -4.95 15.94 -20.19
C ASP A 118 -5.99 15.81 -21.32
N GLU A 119 -5.55 15.47 -22.54
CA GLU A 119 -6.42 15.27 -23.70
C GLU A 119 -7.54 14.24 -23.48
N ILE A 120 -7.28 13.21 -22.67
CA ILE A 120 -8.26 12.16 -22.33
C ILE A 120 -9.03 12.43 -21.03
N GLY A 121 -8.82 13.58 -20.39
CA GLY A 121 -9.50 13.98 -19.16
C GLY A 121 -9.08 13.17 -17.91
N LEU A 122 -7.86 12.63 -17.89
CA LEU A 122 -7.32 11.88 -16.76
C LEU A 122 -6.30 12.66 -15.93
N ALA A 123 -5.93 13.88 -16.33
CA ALA A 123 -4.97 14.72 -15.61
C ALA A 123 -5.38 15.07 -14.18
N ASP A 124 -6.69 15.11 -13.88
CA ASP A 124 -7.21 15.35 -12.53
C ASP A 124 -6.93 14.17 -11.56
N ARG A 125 -6.66 12.98 -12.10
CA ARG A 125 -6.46 11.75 -11.33
C ARG A 125 -5.03 11.27 -11.35
N TYR A 126 -4.34 11.46 -12.48
CA TYR A 126 -3.02 10.92 -12.73
C TYR A 126 -2.06 11.99 -13.23
N ARG A 127 -0.78 11.82 -12.86
CA ARG A 127 0.30 12.70 -13.29
C ARG A 127 1.49 11.88 -13.78
N ALA A 128 2.08 12.34 -14.88
CA ALA A 128 3.36 11.83 -15.37
C ALA A 128 4.51 12.49 -14.60
N SER A 129 5.49 11.67 -14.18
CA SER A 129 6.66 12.13 -13.43
C SER A 129 7.91 11.36 -13.86
N GLU A 130 9.08 11.92 -13.56
CA GLU A 130 10.37 11.28 -13.80
C GLU A 130 10.77 10.44 -12.59
N ARG A 131 11.16 9.18 -12.83
CA ARG A 131 11.84 8.38 -11.80
C ARG A 131 12.84 7.42 -12.42
N GLN A 132 14.08 7.43 -11.93
CA GLN A 132 15.15 6.54 -12.39
C GLN A 132 15.31 6.56 -13.93
N ASN A 133 15.32 7.77 -14.53
CA ASN A 133 15.44 7.96 -15.97
C ASN A 133 14.33 7.28 -16.81
N ASN A 134 13.15 7.11 -16.23
CA ASN A 134 11.94 6.60 -16.88
C ASN A 134 10.76 7.51 -16.58
N VAL A 135 9.79 7.56 -17.49
CA VAL A 135 8.49 8.18 -17.21
C VAL A 135 7.61 7.19 -16.43
N ILE A 136 7.15 7.63 -15.27
CA ILE A 136 6.20 6.89 -14.43
C ILE A 136 4.88 7.66 -14.32
N ILE A 137 3.80 6.94 -14.05
CA ILE A 137 2.51 7.53 -13.69
C ILE A 137 2.21 7.25 -12.22
N ILE A 138 1.73 8.29 -11.55
CA ILE A 138 1.34 8.35 -10.14
C ILE A 138 0.03 9.14 -9.99
N HIS A 139 -0.46 9.34 -8.76
CA HIS A 139 -1.63 10.20 -8.52
C HIS A 139 -1.33 11.66 -8.87
N ALA A 140 -2.38 12.44 -9.15
CA ALA A 140 -2.28 13.85 -9.50
C ALA A 140 -1.52 14.71 -8.46
N HIS A 141 -1.55 14.31 -7.19
CA HIS A 141 -0.92 15.01 -6.07
C HIS A 141 0.55 14.64 -5.80
N ASP A 142 1.26 14.11 -6.81
CA ASP A 142 2.65 13.62 -6.67
C ASP A 142 2.82 12.44 -5.69
N GLU A 143 1.74 11.69 -5.43
CA GLU A 143 1.75 10.54 -4.53
C GLU A 143 1.74 9.21 -5.31
N PRO A 144 2.63 8.26 -4.98
CA PRO A 144 2.54 6.93 -5.56
C PRO A 144 1.30 6.19 -5.03
N PHE A 145 0.82 5.20 -5.79
CA PHE A 145 -0.34 4.40 -5.38
C PHE A 145 -0.01 3.61 -4.11
N SER A 146 -0.90 3.64 -3.12
CA SER A 146 -0.74 2.83 -1.90
C SER A 146 -1.17 1.38 -2.09
N ARG A 147 -1.91 1.06 -3.16
CA ARG A 147 -2.45 -0.28 -3.44
C ARG A 147 -2.14 -0.75 -4.85
N LEU A 148 -2.02 -2.06 -4.99
CA LEU A 148 -1.80 -2.72 -6.28
C LEU A 148 -2.99 -2.51 -7.23
N GLY A 149 -4.22 -2.76 -6.76
CA GLY A 149 -5.42 -2.64 -7.60
C GLY A 149 -5.60 -1.24 -8.19
N SER A 150 -5.33 -0.19 -7.41
CA SER A 150 -5.39 1.19 -7.91
C SER A 150 -4.36 1.48 -9.01
N ALA A 151 -3.19 0.85 -8.94
CA ALA A 151 -2.16 0.97 -9.99
C ALA A 151 -2.52 0.16 -11.24
N GLU A 152 -3.12 -1.02 -11.10
CA GLU A 152 -3.61 -1.85 -12.21
C GLU A 152 -4.82 -1.20 -12.92
N ASP A 153 -5.71 -0.57 -12.17
CA ASP A 153 -6.81 0.23 -12.71
C ASP A 153 -6.26 1.42 -13.52
N ALA A 154 -5.26 2.12 -12.98
CA ALA A 154 -4.59 3.20 -13.68
C ALA A 154 -3.93 2.70 -14.99
N GLU A 155 -3.19 1.59 -14.93
CA GLU A 155 -2.59 0.96 -16.12
C GLU A 155 -3.64 0.67 -17.18
N THR A 156 -4.76 0.05 -16.81
CA THR A 156 -5.85 -0.31 -17.73
C THR A 156 -6.47 0.93 -18.40
N LEU A 157 -6.70 2.00 -17.62
CA LEU A 157 -7.29 3.25 -18.11
C LEU A 157 -6.34 4.04 -19.03
N ILE A 158 -5.04 4.03 -18.73
CA ILE A 158 -4.04 4.85 -19.43
C ILE A 158 -3.50 4.14 -20.68
N MET A 159 -3.49 2.81 -20.69
CA MET A 159 -2.92 1.99 -21.77
C MET A 159 -3.38 2.41 -23.17
N PRO A 160 -4.68 2.63 -23.46
CA PRO A 160 -5.12 3.01 -24.81
C PRO A 160 -4.52 4.34 -25.30
N ALA A 161 -4.29 5.30 -24.40
CA ALA A 161 -3.78 6.61 -24.73
C ALA A 161 -2.27 6.57 -25.03
N LEU A 162 -1.51 5.80 -24.25
CA LEU A 162 -0.05 5.77 -24.36
C LEU A 162 0.47 4.71 -25.35
N THR A 163 -0.36 3.77 -25.81
CA THR A 163 0.02 2.77 -26.83
C THR A 163 0.50 3.45 -28.13
N ASN A 164 -0.10 4.57 -28.50
CA ASN A 164 0.29 5.34 -29.69
C ASN A 164 1.69 5.96 -29.58
N LEU A 165 2.20 6.14 -28.37
CA LEU A 165 3.56 6.61 -28.11
C LEU A 165 4.58 5.46 -28.04
N GLY A 166 4.13 4.21 -28.24
CA GLY A 166 4.97 3.02 -28.09
C GLY A 166 5.26 2.65 -26.63
N ALA A 167 4.46 3.15 -25.68
CA ALA A 167 4.62 2.85 -24.27
C ALA A 167 4.37 1.36 -23.98
N LYS A 168 5.14 0.80 -23.05
CA LYS A 168 4.93 -0.53 -22.47
C LYS A 168 4.68 -0.34 -20.98
N LEU A 169 3.40 -0.31 -20.62
CA LEU A 169 3.01 -0.12 -19.24
C LEU A 169 3.33 -1.36 -18.41
N LYS A 170 3.76 -1.13 -17.18
CA LYS A 170 4.00 -2.17 -16.17
C LYS A 170 3.87 -1.55 -14.79
N VAL A 171 3.08 -2.18 -13.92
CA VAL A 171 3.06 -1.81 -12.50
C VAL A 171 4.34 -2.28 -11.81
N GLU A 172 5.04 -1.37 -11.13
CA GLU A 172 6.17 -1.69 -10.28
C GLU A 172 5.86 -1.37 -8.82
N ALA A 173 6.25 -2.28 -7.93
CA ALA A 173 6.19 -2.09 -6.49
C ALA A 173 7.56 -1.63 -5.96
N VAL A 174 7.57 -0.55 -5.20
CA VAL A 174 8.73 -0.07 -4.47
C VAL A 174 8.47 -0.17 -2.98
N ARG A 175 9.40 -0.88 -2.34
CA ARG A 175 9.42 -1.05 -0.90
C ARG A 175 10.18 0.11 -0.28
N PHE A 176 9.48 0.97 0.44
CA PHE A 176 10.07 2.00 1.26
C PHE A 176 10.31 1.43 2.66
N ASN A 177 11.58 1.35 3.05
CA ASN A 177 11.95 0.99 4.40
C ASN A 177 12.40 2.25 5.14
N ALA A 178 11.53 2.79 6.00
CA ALA A 178 11.83 3.99 6.77
C ALA A 178 13.08 3.84 7.66
N GLN A 179 13.51 2.62 7.98
CA GLN A 179 14.76 2.34 8.71
C GLN A 179 16.01 2.64 7.89
N GLU A 180 15.89 2.64 6.56
CA GLU A 180 17.01 2.93 5.65
C GLU A 180 17.16 4.44 5.42
N LEU A 181 16.24 5.28 5.93
CA LEU A 181 16.43 6.72 5.95
C LEU A 181 17.55 7.07 6.94
N PRO A 182 18.59 7.82 6.52
CA PRO A 182 19.59 8.34 7.44
C PRO A 182 18.89 9.31 8.38
N MET A 183 18.56 8.86 9.59
CA MET A 183 18.13 9.78 10.63
C MET A 183 19.31 10.71 10.91
N LEU A 184 19.09 12.01 10.82
CA LEU A 184 20.05 13.03 11.26
C LEU A 184 20.21 12.90 12.78
N VAL A 185 21.10 12.03 13.22
CA VAL A 185 21.45 11.88 14.63
C VAL A 185 22.45 12.98 14.99
N SER A 186 21.96 14.01 15.70
CA SER A 186 22.77 14.91 16.53
C SER A 186 23.86 15.73 15.82
N GLY A 187 23.49 16.53 14.82
CA GLY A 187 24.25 17.75 14.46
C GLY A 187 25.64 17.55 13.85
N ARG A 188 26.02 16.35 13.42
CA ARG A 188 27.21 16.13 12.57
C ARG A 188 26.79 16.02 11.12
N LEU A 189 27.41 16.84 10.26
CA LEU A 189 27.26 16.78 8.81
C LEU A 189 27.69 15.38 8.32
N LEU A 190 26.73 14.64 7.74
CA LEU A 190 26.92 13.35 7.08
C LEU A 190 27.56 13.53 5.69
N SER A 191 28.71 14.21 5.61
CA SER A 191 29.43 14.38 4.33
C SER A 191 30.15 13.11 3.86
N ASP A 192 30.26 12.08 4.71
CA ASP A 192 31.20 10.97 4.48
C ASP A 192 30.53 9.60 4.25
N ILE A 193 29.20 9.52 4.13
CA ILE A 193 28.55 8.24 3.78
C ILE A 193 28.49 8.07 2.26
N PRO A 194 29.15 7.03 1.69
CA PRO A 194 29.06 6.75 0.26
C PRO A 194 27.61 6.44 -0.14
N ASN A 195 27.16 7.10 -1.21
CA ASN A 195 25.83 7.01 -1.85
C ASN A 195 25.12 5.65 -1.64
N HIS A 196 24.28 5.54 -0.61
CA HIS A 196 23.30 4.47 -0.50
C HIS A 196 21.97 4.98 -1.05
N PRO A 197 21.45 4.43 -2.17
CA PRO A 197 20.16 4.86 -2.69
C PRO A 197 19.06 4.42 -1.71
N LEU A 198 18.32 5.40 -1.18
CA LEU A 198 17.18 5.23 -0.27
C LEU A 198 16.00 4.44 -0.90
N VAL A 199 16.06 4.24 -2.21
CA VAL A 199 15.05 3.54 -2.99
C VAL A 199 15.70 2.29 -3.58
N ARG A 200 15.41 1.13 -3.01
CA ARG A 200 15.76 -0.16 -3.61
C ARG A 200 14.66 -0.59 -4.57
N LYS A 201 15.00 -0.72 -5.85
CA LYS A 201 14.16 -1.41 -6.83
C LYS A 201 14.08 -2.88 -6.39
N LEU A 202 12.88 -3.37 -6.12
CA LEU A 202 12.68 -4.79 -5.90
C LEU A 202 12.70 -5.47 -7.27
N GLU A 203 13.69 -6.31 -7.53
CA GLU A 203 13.53 -7.34 -8.56
C GLU A 203 12.59 -8.40 -7.97
N PRO A 204 11.40 -8.61 -8.53
CA PRO A 204 10.50 -9.61 -8.01
C PRO A 204 11.16 -10.98 -8.26
N LYS A 205 11.65 -11.61 -7.19
CA LYS A 205 12.00 -13.04 -7.21
C LYS A 205 10.70 -13.84 -7.21
N ILE A 206 9.95 -13.77 -8.30
CA ILE A 206 8.83 -14.67 -8.52
C ILE A 206 9.46 -16.04 -8.78
N LYS A 207 9.38 -16.95 -7.80
CA LYS A 207 9.43 -18.36 -8.14
C LYS A 207 8.19 -18.61 -8.99
N LEU A 208 8.37 -18.69 -10.31
CA LEU A 208 7.34 -19.13 -11.24
C LEU A 208 6.83 -20.51 -10.77
N GLN A 209 5.77 -20.52 -9.97
CA GLN A 209 4.92 -21.69 -9.84
C GLN A 209 3.90 -21.59 -10.97
N THR A 210 4.14 -22.35 -12.03
CA THR A 210 3.18 -22.52 -13.10
C THR A 210 1.96 -23.22 -12.52
N VAL A 211 0.90 -22.46 -12.27
CA VAL A 211 -0.42 -23.02 -11.98
C VAL A 211 -1.00 -23.44 -13.31
N ILE A 212 -1.04 -24.75 -13.55
CA ILE A 212 -1.75 -25.34 -14.69
C ILE A 212 -3.21 -25.45 -14.27
N CYS A 213 -4.05 -24.54 -14.75
CA CYS A 213 -5.49 -24.73 -14.69
C CYS A 213 -5.86 -25.85 -15.67
N VAL A 214 -6.30 -26.99 -15.15
CA VAL A 214 -6.91 -28.05 -15.95
C VAL A 214 -8.41 -27.84 -15.88
N ASP A 215 -8.99 -27.27 -16.94
CA ASP A 215 -10.44 -27.23 -17.09
C ASP A 215 -10.95 -28.66 -17.23
N HIS A 216 -11.82 -29.06 -16.31
CA HIS A 216 -12.48 -30.36 -16.33
C HIS A 216 -13.95 -30.19 -16.66
N GLU A 217 -14.24 -29.88 -17.92
CA GLU A 217 -15.60 -29.94 -18.46
C GLU A 217 -15.60 -30.64 -19.83
N THR A 218 -15.77 -31.96 -19.80
CA THR A 218 -16.35 -32.71 -20.92
C THR A 218 -17.39 -33.66 -20.39
N GLU A 219 -18.58 -33.15 -20.10
CA GLU A 219 -19.79 -33.98 -20.11
C GLU A 219 -20.44 -33.87 -21.48
N THR A 220 -20.14 -34.86 -22.32
CA THR A 220 -20.86 -35.16 -23.55
C THR A 220 -22.27 -35.63 -23.22
N HIS A 221 -23.27 -34.82 -23.49
CA HIS A 221 -24.63 -35.32 -23.74
C HIS A 221 -24.76 -35.71 -25.20
N SER A 222 -24.75 -37.02 -25.46
CA SER A 222 -25.21 -37.61 -26.71
C SER A 222 -26.69 -37.96 -26.55
N THR A 223 -27.54 -37.39 -27.39
CA THR A 223 -28.90 -37.88 -27.69
C THR A 223 -28.88 -38.78 -28.91
#